data_AF-A0A1A8J003-F1
#
_entry.id   AF-A0A1A8J003-F1
#
_cell.length_a   1.000
_cell.length_b   1.000
_cell.length_c   1.000
_cell.angle_alpha   90.00
_cell.angle_beta   90.00
_cell.angle_gamma   90.00
#
_symmetry.space_group_name_H-M   'P 1'
#
loop_
_entity.id
_entity.type
_entity.pdbx_description
1 polymer ?
#
loop_
_entity_poly.entity_id
_entity_poly.type
_entity_poly.pdbx_seq_one_letter_code
_entity_poly.pdbx_strand_id
1 'polypeptide(L)' 'LVLSTLGQNRLVAGGCSRRCCRGRDLSCSTTDWRMDRVYGKCYCDEDCVKTKDCCFDYFTECPAQDC' A
#
# COMPACT_ATOMS: atom_id res chain seq x y z
N LEU A 1 33.37 -6.23 -21.70
CA LEU A 1 32.89 -6.85 -20.44
C LEU A 1 31.54 -6.24 -20.14
N VAL A 2 30.45 -6.96 -20.46
CA VAL A 2 29.08 -6.47 -20.29
C VAL A 2 28.55 -7.05 -18.99
N LEU A 3 28.49 -6.24 -17.93
CA LEU A 3 27.76 -6.57 -16.72
C LEU A 3 26.35 -6.02 -16.88
N SER A 4 25.50 -6.78 -17.57
CA SER A 4 24.06 -6.53 -17.57
C SER A 4 23.54 -6.85 -16.18
N THR A 5 23.34 -5.82 -15.36
CA THR A 5 22.60 -5.96 -14.11
C THR A 5 21.20 -6.44 -14.46
N LEU A 6 20.91 -7.68 -14.07
CA LEU A 6 19.59 -8.28 -14.22
C LEU A 6 18.61 -7.37 -13.46
N GLY A 7 17.85 -6.57 -14.21
CA GLY A 7 16.76 -5.77 -13.67
C GLY A 7 15.82 -6.73 -12.97
N GLN A 8 15.89 -6.76 -11.64
CA GLN A 8 14.93 -7.48 -10.84
C GLN A 8 13.58 -6.88 -11.18
N ASN A 9 12.75 -7.62 -11.93
CA ASN A 9 11.32 -7.45 -11.93
C ASN A 9 10.82 -7.79 -10.53
N ARG A 10 11.21 -6.98 -9.55
CA ARG A 10 10.55 -6.85 -8.28
C ARG A 10 9.22 -6.27 -8.68
N LEU A 11 8.22 -7.14 -8.87
CA LEU A 11 6.82 -6.76 -8.73
C LEU A 11 6.81 -5.83 -7.52
N VAL A 12 6.68 -4.52 -7.75
CA VAL A 12 6.70 -3.55 -6.68
C VAL A 12 5.40 -3.85 -5.94
N ALA A 13 5.50 -4.73 -4.96
CA ALA A 13 4.41 -5.09 -4.07
C ALA A 13 4.25 -3.95 -3.06
N GLY A 14 4.06 -2.76 -3.60
CA GLY A 14 3.66 -1.54 -2.93
C GLY A 14 2.14 -1.46 -2.88
N GLY A 15 1.64 -0.57 -2.05
CA GLY A 15 0.24 -0.26 -2.01
C GLY A 15 -0.65 -1.31 -1.36
N CYS A 16 -1.94 -1.10 -1.55
CA CYS A 16 -3.03 -1.83 -0.92
C CYS A 16 -3.64 -2.93 -1.80
N SER A 17 -3.19 -3.09 -3.04
CA SER A 17 -3.70 -4.13 -3.93
C SER A 17 -3.57 -5.53 -3.33
N ARG A 18 -4.71 -6.21 -3.15
CA ARG A 18 -4.85 -7.52 -2.49
C ARG A 18 -4.33 -7.58 -1.04
N ARG A 19 -4.29 -6.43 -0.35
CA ARG A 19 -3.84 -6.29 1.04
C ARG A 19 -4.86 -5.58 1.92
N CYS A 20 -6.14 -5.59 1.55
CA CYS A 20 -7.20 -4.99 2.35
C CYS A 20 -7.53 -5.87 3.55
N CYS A 21 -7.54 -5.28 4.75
CA CYS A 21 -7.92 -5.97 5.98
C CYS A 21 -9.11 -5.28 6.65
N ARG A 22 -9.97 -6.04 7.32
CA ARG A 22 -11.11 -5.47 8.05
C ARG A 22 -10.71 -4.98 9.44
N GLY A 23 -11.39 -3.95 9.92
CA GLY A 23 -11.08 -3.29 11.21
C GLY A 23 -9.64 -2.77 11.27
N ARG A 24 -9.07 -2.71 12.47
CA ARG A 24 -7.66 -2.34 12.69
C ARG A 24 -6.76 -3.56 12.68
N ASP A 25 -5.76 -3.56 11.80
CA ASP A 25 -4.72 -4.58 11.75
C ASP A 25 -3.34 -3.96 11.52
N LEU A 26 -2.50 -3.98 12.55
CA LEU A 26 -1.15 -3.40 12.49
C LEU A 26 -0.17 -4.19 11.60
N SER A 27 -0.50 -5.45 11.28
CA SER A 27 0.24 -6.26 10.31
C SER A 27 -0.13 -5.92 8.87
N CYS A 28 -1.30 -5.32 8.66
CA CYS A 28 -1.82 -4.89 7.37
C CYS A 28 -1.19 -3.57 6.90
N SER A 29 0.13 -3.61 6.68
CA SER A 29 0.93 -2.44 6.35
C SER A 29 1.91 -2.72 5.22
N THR A 30 2.30 -1.64 4.54
CA THR A 30 3.32 -1.64 3.50
C THR A 30 4.19 -0.39 3.65
N THR A 31 5.26 -0.30 2.86
CA THR A 31 6.02 0.94 2.69
C THR A 31 5.75 1.46 1.29
N ASP A 32 5.02 2.57 1.18
CA ASP A 32 4.66 3.21 -0.08
C ASP A 32 4.32 4.69 0.13
N TRP A 33 3.76 5.34 -0.89
CA TRP A 33 3.21 6.68 -0.82
C TRP A 33 2.05 6.74 0.17
N ARG A 34 2.21 7.61 1.17
CA ARG A 34 1.16 7.99 2.11
C ARG A 34 0.28 9.09 1.51
N MET A 35 -0.86 9.34 2.15
CA MET A 35 -1.79 10.42 1.75
C MET A 35 -1.16 11.83 1.76
N ASP A 36 -0.12 12.05 2.57
CA ASP A 36 0.65 13.30 2.61
C ASP A 36 1.74 13.39 1.52
N ARG A 37 1.77 12.45 0.58
CA ARG A 37 2.76 12.33 -0.51
C ARG A 37 4.19 12.11 -0.02
N VAL A 38 4.35 11.61 1.21
CA VAL A 38 5.64 11.17 1.74
C VAL A 38 5.75 9.65 1.59
N TYR A 39 6.90 9.18 1.11
CA TYR A 39 7.18 7.75 1.04
C TYR A 39 7.49 7.21 2.43
N GLY A 40 6.75 6.19 2.89
CA GLY A 40 6.94 5.64 4.23
C GLY A 40 5.96 4.52 4.57
N LYS A 41 5.95 4.10 5.84
CA LYS A 41 5.02 3.08 6.31
C LYS A 41 3.58 3.60 6.25
N CYS A 42 2.68 2.82 5.66
CA CYS A 42 1.26 3.10 5.54
C CYS A 42 0.44 1.83 5.70
N TYR A 43 -0.87 1.98 5.91
CA TYR A 43 -1.76 0.89 6.26
C TYR A 43 -2.88 0.71 5.24
N CYS A 44 -3.38 -0.52 5.15
CA CYS A 44 -4.45 -0.93 4.23
C CYS A 44 -5.64 -1.56 4.97
N ASP A 45 -5.68 -1.41 6.30
CA ASP A 45 -6.81 -1.82 7.14
C ASP A 45 -7.94 -0.78 7.13
N GLU A 46 -9.18 -1.19 7.36
CA GLU A 46 -10.37 -0.31 7.35
C GLU A 46 -10.28 0.87 8.33
N ASP A 47 -9.59 0.69 9.46
CA ASP A 47 -9.44 1.74 10.46
C ASP A 47 -8.35 2.76 10.10
N CYS A 48 -7.55 2.54 9.04
CA CYS A 48 -6.50 3.46 8.60
C CYS A 48 -7.02 4.87 8.33
N VAL A 49 -8.30 5.00 7.93
CA VAL A 49 -8.96 6.28 7.64
C VAL A 49 -9.14 7.08 8.92
N LYS A 50 -9.49 6.42 10.04
CA LYS A 50 -9.67 7.04 11.34
C LYS A 50 -8.34 7.47 11.94
N THR A 51 -7.30 6.65 11.78
CA THR A 51 -5.93 6.90 12.25
C THR A 51 -5.13 7.82 11.34
N LYS A 52 -5.62 8.08 10.12
CA LYS A 52 -4.98 8.92 9.08
C LYS A 52 -3.60 8.41 8.66
N ASP A 53 -3.45 7.09 8.59
CA ASP A 53 -2.21 6.40 8.22
C ASP A 53 -2.37 5.49 6.98
N CYS A 54 -3.44 5.67 6.20
CA CYS A 54 -3.66 4.94 4.95
C CYS A 54 -2.55 5.16 3.90
N CYS A 55 -2.32 4.15 3.07
CA CYS A 55 -1.62 4.32 1.81
C CYS A 55 -2.45 5.17 0.84
N PHE A 56 -1.78 5.83 -0.09
CA PHE A 56 -2.40 6.75 -1.04
C PHE A 56 -3.44 6.07 -1.94
N ASP A 57 -3.18 4.82 -2.32
CA ASP A 57 -4.04 3.98 -3.16
C ASP A 57 -5.14 3.23 -2.38
N TYR A 58 -5.24 3.42 -1.07
CA TYR A 58 -6.22 2.74 -0.23
C TYR A 58 -7.65 2.88 -0.78
N PHE A 59 -8.12 4.09 -1.08
CA PHE A 59 -9.50 4.31 -1.54
C PHE A 59 -9.80 3.73 -2.93
N THR A 60 -8.77 3.47 -3.73
CA THR A 60 -8.91 2.84 -5.05
C THR A 60 -8.81 1.32 -5.00
N GLU A 61 -8.07 0.77 -4.02
CA GLU A 61 -7.85 -0.68 -3.88
C GLU A 61 -8.72 -1.34 -2.80
N CYS A 62 -9.10 -0.60 -1.74
CA CYS A 62 -9.71 -1.10 -0.51
C CYS A 62 -10.83 -0.20 0.05
N PRO A 63 -12.03 -0.77 0.28
CA PRO A 63 -12.86 -1.43 -0.71
C PRO A 63 -13.39 -0.40 -1.73
N ALA A 64 -13.14 -0.62 -3.02
CA ALA A 64 -13.80 0.13 -4.08
C ALA A 64 -15.32 -0.13 -4.02
N GLN A 65 -16.14 0.93 -4.14
CA GLN A 65 -17.61 0.88 -4.09
C GLN A 65 -18.22 -0.11 -5.10
N ASP A 66 -19.34 -0.74 -4.74
CA ASP A 66 -20.22 -1.37 -5.71
C ASP A 66 -20.69 -0.33 -6.73
N CYS A 67 -20.82 -0.80 -7.98
CA CYS A 67 -21.00 -0.03 -9.22
C CYS A 67 -22.02 1.11 -9.18
#